data_AF-A0A7C6XZ30-F1
#
_entry.id   AF-A0A7C6XZ30-F1
#
_cell.length_a   1.000
_cell.length_b   1.000
_cell.length_c   1.000
_cell.angle_alpha   90.00
_cell.angle_beta   90.00
_cell.angle_gamma   90.00
#
_symmetry.space_group_name_H-M   'P 1'
#
loop_
_entity.id
_entity.type
_entity.pdbx_description
1 polymer ?
#
loop_
_entity_poly.entity_id
_entity_poly.type
_entity_poly.pdbx_seq_one_letter_code
_entity_poly.pdbx_strand_id
1 'polypeptide(L)'
;MLSVAVVVFGLYASYVQELPSAEEIGRLSVETFETTRIYDRTGQVVLYEIIPPEGGRRTWVTLDQIPEHLRNATIAMEDKTFYTNPGGINVEGVARAAWGVIRGQDEGGGSSIPQQLIRNV
;
A
#
# COMPACT_ATOMS: atom_id res chain seq x y z
N MET A 1 7.25 -0.29 33.30
CA MET A 1 7.39 0.24 31.93
C MET A 1 8.41 -0.54 31.10
N LEU A 2 9.63 -0.80 31.60
CA LEU A 2 10.65 -1.58 30.89
C LEU A 2 10.21 -3.02 30.57
N SER A 3 9.53 -3.70 31.50
CA SER A 3 9.02 -5.06 31.31
C SER A 3 7.93 -5.16 30.24
N VAL A 4 7.07 -4.15 30.10
CA VAL A 4 6.04 -4.10 29.04
C VAL A 4 6.69 -3.89 27.68
N ALA A 5 7.68 -2.99 27.58
CA ALA A 5 8.40 -2.75 26.33
C ALA A 5 9.15 -4.00 25.85
N VAL A 6 9.77 -4.75 26.77
CA VAL A 6 10.44 -6.03 26.45
C VAL A 6 9.44 -7.08 25.97
N VAL A 7 8.27 -7.18 26.60
CA VAL A 7 7.22 -8.11 26.15
C VAL A 7 6.69 -7.72 24.77
N VAL A 8 6.37 -6.45 24.55
CA VAL A 8 5.88 -5.95 23.25
C VAL A 8 6.92 -6.15 22.16
N PHE A 9 8.19 -5.84 22.43
CA PHE A 9 9.28 -6.08 21.49
C PHE A 9 9.49 -7.56 21.21
N GLY A 10 9.44 -8.42 22.22
CA GLY A 10 9.56 -9.87 22.06
C GLY A 10 8.45 -10.45 21.20
N LEU A 11 7.20 -10.05 21.44
CA LEU A 11 6.06 -10.43 20.61
C LEU A 11 6.21 -9.92 19.18
N TYR A 12 6.58 -8.64 19.00
CA TYR A 12 6.83 -8.08 17.68
C TYR A 12 7.91 -8.86 16.93
N ALA A 13 9.04 -9.13 17.58
CA ALA A 13 10.16 -9.87 17.00
C ALA A 13 9.77 -11.31 16.63
N SER A 14 8.93 -11.98 17.42
CA SER A 14 8.44 -13.32 17.06
C SER A 14 7.53 -13.30 15.84
N TYR A 15 6.60 -12.34 15.75
CA TYR A 15 5.70 -12.22 14.60
C TYR A 15 6.44 -11.87 13.30
N VAL A 16 7.45 -10.98 13.36
CA VAL A 16 8.19 -10.53 12.18
C VAL A 16 8.97 -11.66 11.51
N GLN A 17 9.45 -12.65 12.27
CA GLN A 17 10.18 -13.79 11.71
C GLN A 17 9.30 -14.72 10.86
N GLU A 18 7.98 -14.69 11.07
CA GLU A 18 7.01 -15.51 10.34
C GLU A 18 6.43 -14.77 9.11
N LEU A 19 6.77 -13.49 8.92
CA LEU A 19 6.24 -12.71 7.80
C LEU A 19 6.92 -13.07 6.47
N PRO A 20 6.16 -13.11 5.36
CA PRO A 20 6.74 -13.26 4.03
C PRO A 20 7.68 -12.09 3.73
N SER A 21 8.72 -12.37 2.94
CA SER A 21 9.68 -11.33 2.54
C SER A 21 8.99 -10.24 1.69
N ALA A 22 9.53 -9.03 1.68
CA ALA A 22 9.00 -7.95 0.85
C ALA A 22 8.96 -8.31 -0.65
N GLU A 23 9.92 -9.12 -1.12
CA GLU A 23 9.96 -9.62 -2.49
C GLU A 23 8.82 -10.60 -2.78
N GLU A 24 8.51 -11.48 -1.83
CA GLU A 24 7.40 -12.42 -1.94
C GLU A 24 6.04 -11.71 -1.95
N ILE A 25 5.86 -10.70 -1.10
CA ILE A 25 4.68 -9.82 -1.14
C ILE A 25 4.60 -9.13 -2.51
N GLY A 26 5.72 -8.60 -3.02
CA GLY A 26 5.79 -7.97 -4.34
C GLY A 26 5.36 -8.91 -5.47
N ARG A 27 5.82 -10.16 -5.46
CA ARG A 27 5.42 -11.17 -6.46
C ARG A 27 3.93 -11.48 -6.40
N LEU A 28 3.40 -11.74 -5.21
CA LEU A 28 1.97 -12.02 -5.00
C LEU A 28 1.09 -10.85 -5.46
N SER A 29 1.52 -9.63 -5.18
CA SER A 29 0.83 -8.39 -5.58
C SER A 29 0.75 -8.23 -7.09
N VAL A 30 1.78 -8.65 -7.83
CA VAL A 30 1.87 -8.48 -9.29
C VAL A 30 1.13 -9.59 -10.02
N GLU A 31 1.24 -10.84 -9.56
CA GLU A 31 0.61 -12.00 -10.21
C GLU A 31 -0.93 -11.95 -10.20
N THR A 32 -1.53 -11.22 -9.26
CA THR A 32 -3.00 -11.10 -9.11
C THR A 32 -3.56 -9.74 -9.52
N PHE A 33 -2.73 -8.86 -10.09
CA PHE A 33 -3.13 -7.47 -10.31
C PHE A 33 -3.97 -7.22 -11.55
N GLU A 34 -3.86 -8.05 -12.60
CA GLU A 34 -4.53 -7.76 -13.88
C GLU A 34 -5.92 -8.39 -13.97
N THR A 35 -6.83 -7.69 -14.67
CA THR A 35 -8.11 -8.27 -15.08
C THR A 35 -7.90 -9.31 -16.18
N THR A 36 -8.73 -10.36 -16.16
CA THR A 36 -8.69 -11.36 -17.23
C THR A 36 -9.23 -10.75 -18.52
N ARG A 37 -8.42 -10.78 -19.59
CA ARG A 37 -8.79 -10.28 -20.92
C ARG A 37 -8.92 -11.43 -21.92
N ILE A 38 -10.01 -11.44 -22.66
CA ILE A 38 -10.29 -12.38 -23.75
C ILE A 38 -9.99 -11.67 -25.06
N TYR A 39 -9.08 -12.22 -25.86
CA TYR A 39 -8.65 -11.64 -27.13
C TYR A 39 -9.26 -12.39 -28.32
N ASP A 40 -9.27 -11.74 -29.47
CA ASP A 40 -9.56 -12.38 -30.75
C ASP A 40 -8.43 -13.34 -31.17
N ARG A 41 -8.62 -14.05 -32.30
CA ARG A 41 -7.63 -15.01 -32.79
C ARG A 41 -6.25 -14.42 -33.11
N THR A 42 -6.17 -13.09 -33.30
CA THR A 42 -4.92 -12.39 -33.58
C THR A 42 -4.17 -12.01 -32.30
N GLY A 43 -4.84 -12.04 -31.15
CA GLY A 43 -4.29 -11.59 -29.87
C GLY A 43 -4.20 -10.07 -29.72
N GLN A 44 -4.68 -9.29 -30.70
CA GLN A 44 -4.54 -7.84 -30.72
C GLN A 44 -5.79 -7.12 -30.24
N VAL A 45 -6.97 -7.69 -30.49
CA VAL A 45 -8.25 -7.06 -30.14
C VAL A 45 -8.80 -7.71 -28.88
N VAL A 46 -8.97 -6.92 -27.82
CA VAL A 46 -9.69 -7.35 -26.61
C VAL A 46 -11.18 -7.44 -26.96
N LEU A 47 -11.73 -8.66 -26.91
CA LEU A 47 -13.16 -8.93 -27.14
C LEU A 47 -13.96 -8.75 -25.85
N TYR A 48 -13.38 -9.11 -24.70
CA TYR A 48 -14.03 -9.02 -23.41
C TYR A 48 -13.02 -8.89 -22.28
N GLU A 49 -13.44 -8.27 -21.18
CA GLU A 49 -12.67 -8.13 -19.96
C GLU A 49 -13.54 -8.58 -18.78
N ILE A 50 -13.05 -9.55 -18.02
CA ILE A 50 -13.71 -10.03 -16.81
C ILE A 50 -13.22 -9.15 -15.66
N ILE A 51 -14.12 -8.32 -15.15
CA ILE A 51 -13.86 -7.43 -14.02
C ILE A 51 -14.25 -8.16 -12.74
N PRO A 52 -13.30 -8.49 -11.85
CA PRO A 52 -13.63 -9.11 -10.58
C PRO A 52 -14.39 -8.11 -9.69
N PRO A 53 -15.42 -8.56 -8.96
CA PRO A 53 -16.25 -7.68 -8.12
C PRO A 53 -15.45 -6.96 -7.02
N GLU A 54 -14.41 -7.61 -6.50
CA GLU A 54 -13.58 -7.12 -5.38
C GLU A 54 -12.35 -6.32 -5.83
N GLY A 55 -11.97 -6.37 -7.13
CA GLY A 55 -10.68 -5.84 -7.62
C GLY A 55 -10.79 -4.68 -8.62
N GLY A 56 -11.97 -4.47 -9.21
CA GLY A 56 -12.17 -3.44 -10.22
C GLY A 56 -11.39 -3.68 -11.52
N ARG A 57 -11.39 -2.67 -12.40
CA ARG A 57 -10.68 -2.71 -13.69
C ARG A 57 -9.22 -2.28 -13.49
N ARG A 58 -8.27 -3.20 -13.67
CA ARG A 58 -6.84 -2.99 -13.41
C ARG A 58 -6.02 -3.24 -14.66
N THR A 59 -5.03 -2.38 -14.90
CA THR A 59 -4.03 -2.52 -15.96
C THR A 59 -2.68 -2.32 -15.33
N TRP A 60 -1.76 -3.26 -15.53
CA TRP A 60 -0.41 -3.09 -15.05
C TRP A 60 0.34 -2.10 -15.95
N VAL A 61 1.00 -1.14 -15.33
CA VAL A 61 1.85 -0.14 -15.99
C VAL A 61 3.13 0.02 -15.18
N THR A 62 4.25 0.26 -15.87
CA THR A 62 5.50 0.59 -15.18
C THR A 62 5.45 2.02 -14.64
N LEU A 63 6.25 2.31 -13.62
CA LEU A 63 6.23 3.63 -12.97
C LEU A 63 6.62 4.78 -13.93
N ASP A 64 7.47 4.51 -14.92
CA ASP A 64 7.89 5.47 -15.96
C ASP A 64 6.79 5.80 -16.97
N GLN A 65 5.77 4.94 -17.11
CA GLN A 65 4.58 5.24 -17.91
C GLN A 65 3.62 6.19 -17.18
N ILE A 66 3.80 6.41 -15.87
CA ILE A 66 2.97 7.31 -15.08
C ILE A 66 3.60 8.71 -15.11
N PRO A 67 2.86 9.73 -15.60
CA PRO A 67 3.34 11.11 -15.60
C PRO A 67 3.83 11.58 -14.23
N GLU A 68 4.97 12.27 -14.20
CA GLU A 68 5.61 12.69 -12.95
C GLU A 68 4.69 13.55 -12.06
N HIS A 69 3.91 14.44 -12.68
CA HIS A 69 2.96 15.27 -11.94
C HIS A 69 1.86 14.46 -11.25
N LEU A 70 1.43 13.32 -11.83
CA LEU A 70 0.47 12.43 -11.18
C LEU A 70 1.14 11.72 -9.99
N ARG A 71 2.35 11.20 -10.17
CA ARG A 71 3.13 10.58 -9.08
C ARG A 71 3.30 11.55 -7.91
N ASN A 72 3.72 12.77 -8.21
CA ASN A 72 3.95 13.81 -7.21
C ASN A 72 2.64 14.26 -6.54
N ALA A 73 1.54 14.38 -7.29
CA ALA A 73 0.23 14.72 -6.72
C ALA A 73 -0.28 13.62 -5.77
N THR A 74 -0.16 12.35 -6.15
CA THR A 74 -0.52 11.22 -5.28
C THR A 74 0.31 11.22 -4.00
N ILE A 75 1.63 11.36 -4.10
CA ILE A 75 2.52 11.45 -2.94
C ILE A 75 2.14 12.65 -2.05
N ALA A 76 1.89 13.82 -2.63
CA ALA A 76 1.53 15.02 -1.88
C ALA A 76 0.19 14.90 -1.14
N MET A 77 -0.76 14.10 -1.66
CA MET A 77 -2.06 13.88 -1.04
C MET A 77 -2.03 12.76 0.01
N GLU A 78 -1.42 11.62 -0.33
CA GLU A 78 -1.49 10.38 0.45
C GLU A 78 -0.36 10.24 1.48
N ASP A 79 0.88 10.59 1.11
CA ASP A 79 2.05 10.42 1.96
C ASP A 79 3.16 11.41 1.58
N LYS A 80 3.03 12.65 2.06
CA LYS A 80 3.96 13.75 1.75
C LYS A 80 5.42 13.43 2.06
N THR A 81 5.64 12.50 2.98
CA THR A 81 6.96 12.08 3.46
C THR A 81 7.45 10.80 2.81
N PHE A 82 6.76 10.28 1.79
CA PHE A 82 7.00 8.95 1.22
C PHE A 82 8.47 8.62 0.96
N TYR A 83 9.23 9.56 0.38
CA TYR A 83 10.65 9.33 0.06
C TYR A 83 11.61 9.50 1.24
N THR A 84 11.15 10.08 2.35
CA THR A 84 12.00 10.44 3.49
C THR A 84 11.59 9.74 4.78
N ASN A 85 10.44 9.05 4.78
CA ASN A 85 9.89 8.50 6.01
C ASN A 85 10.64 7.22 6.44
N PRO A 86 10.93 7.08 7.74
CA PRO A 86 11.68 5.94 8.24
C PRO A 86 10.81 4.68 8.21
N GLY A 87 11.32 3.62 7.58
CA GLY A 87 10.66 2.32 7.54
C GLY A 87 9.30 2.33 6.81
N GLY A 88 9.03 3.33 5.97
CA GLY A 88 7.75 3.44 5.28
C GLY A 88 6.61 3.96 6.15
N ILE A 89 6.89 4.63 7.28
CA ILE A 89 5.87 5.05 8.27
C ILE A 89 5.77 6.58 8.31
N ASN A 90 4.57 7.11 8.07
CA ASN A 90 4.28 8.55 8.21
C ASN A 90 4.09 8.91 9.70
N VAL A 91 5.20 9.13 10.40
CA VAL A 91 5.21 9.45 11.85
C VAL A 91 4.40 10.72 12.16
N GLU A 92 4.52 11.76 11.33
CA GLU A 92 3.78 13.01 11.51
C GLU A 92 2.27 12.80 11.36
N GLY A 93 1.86 12.01 10.37
CA GLY A 93 0.47 11.64 10.14
C GLY A 93 -0.11 10.84 11.31
N VAL A 94 0.63 9.86 11.82
CA VAL A 94 0.22 9.09 13.00
C VAL A 94 0.09 9.97 14.24
N ALA A 95 1.06 10.86 14.49
CA ALA A 95 1.03 11.77 15.62
C ALA A 95 -0.18 12.73 15.56
N ARG A 96 -0.43 13.31 14.37
CA ARG A 96 -1.59 14.17 14.12
C ARG A 96 -2.92 13.43 14.31
N ALA A 97 -3.05 12.22 13.74
CA ALA A 97 -4.24 11.41 13.91
C ALA A 97 -4.50 11.07 15.40
N ALA A 98 -3.46 10.66 16.14
CA ALA A 98 -3.58 10.38 17.57
C ALA A 98 -3.99 11.63 18.37
N TRP A 99 -3.43 12.79 18.02
CA TRP A 99 -3.78 14.06 18.66
C TRP A 99 -5.22 14.50 18.34
N GLY A 100 -5.71 14.25 17.13
CA GLY A 100 -7.11 14.42 16.76
C GLY A 100 -8.04 13.57 17.63
N VAL A 101 -7.75 12.28 17.79
CA VAL A 101 -8.52 11.36 18.64
C VAL A 101 -8.60 11.87 20.09
N ILE A 102 -7.50 12.35 20.66
CA ILE A 102 -7.46 12.92 22.01
C ILE A 102 -8.38 14.15 22.13
N ARG A 103 -8.46 14.97 21.09
CA ARG A 103 -9.30 16.17 21.04
C ARG A 103 -10.74 15.89 20.59
N GLY A 104 -11.08 14.65 20.25
CA GLY A 104 -12.36 14.29 19.66
C GLY A 104 -12.59 14.92 18.27
N GLN A 105 -11.51 15.18 17.53
CA GLN A 105 -11.52 15.79 16.21
C GLN A 105 -10.98 14.80 15.17
N ASP A 106 -11.55 14.83 13.96
CA ASP A 106 -10.97 14.12 12.82
C ASP A 106 -9.93 15.01 12.15
N GLU A 107 -8.65 14.72 12.35
CA GLU A 107 -7.51 15.42 11.74
C GLU A 107 -6.88 14.66 10.57
N GLY A 108 -7.62 13.69 10.03
CA GLY A 108 -7.21 12.84 8.93
C GLY A 108 -6.39 11.61 9.35
N GLY A 109 -6.06 10.78 8.36
CA GLY A 109 -5.33 9.53 8.56
C GLY A 109 -3.81 9.70 8.71
N GLY A 110 -3.18 8.72 9.36
CA GLY A 110 -1.73 8.58 9.46
C GLY A 110 -1.13 7.53 8.52
N SER A 111 -1.93 6.99 7.60
CA SER A 111 -1.53 5.89 6.72
C SER A 111 -0.47 6.34 5.71
N SER A 112 0.58 5.54 5.53
CA SER A 112 1.58 5.71 4.48
C SER A 112 1.26 4.86 3.25
N ILE A 113 1.84 5.17 2.10
CA ILE A 113 1.66 4.38 0.87
C ILE A 113 2.04 2.90 1.09
N PRO A 114 3.17 2.54 1.75
CA PRO A 114 3.48 1.15 2.06
C PRO A 114 2.43 0.45 2.94
N GLN A 115 1.83 1.15 3.91
CA GLN A 115 0.76 0.58 4.73
C GLN A 115 -0.52 0.34 3.91
N GLN A 116 -0.85 1.27 3.01
CA GLN A 116 -1.98 1.10 2.09
C GLN A 116 -1.74 -0.07 1.14
N LEU A 117 -0.50 -0.25 0.64
CA LEU A 117 -0.13 -1.38 -0.19
C LEU A 117 -0.35 -2.70 0.56
N ILE A 118 0.21 -2.85 1.76
CA ILE A 118 0.08 -4.09 2.55
C ILE A 118 -1.38 -4.44 2.88
N ARG A 119 -2.26 -3.44 3.05
CA ARG A 119 -3.69 -3.66 3.28
C ARG A 119 -4.43 -4.23 2.06
N ASN A 120 -3.96 -3.89 0.87
CA ASN A 120 -4.65 -4.17 -0.40
C ASN A 120 -4.02 -5.34 -1.18
N VAL A 121 -3.06 -6.03 -0.56
CA VAL A 121 -2.39 -7.24 -1.09
C VAL A 121 -2.92 -8.47 -0.37
#